data_AF-A0A975FTR6-F1
#
_entry.id   AF-A0A975FTR6-F1
#
_cell.length_a   1.000
_cell.length_b   1.000
_cell.length_c   1.000
_cell.angle_alpha   90.00
_cell.angle_beta   90.00
_cell.angle_gamma   90.00
#
_symmetry.space_group_name_H-M   'P 1'
#
loop_
_entity.id
_entity.type
_entity.pdbx_description
1 polymer ?
#
loop_
_entity_poly.entity_id
_entity_poly.type
_entity_poly.pdbx_seq_one_letter_code
_entity_poly.pdbx_strand_id
1 'polypeptide(L)'
;MVSFHGGLSGFQASPAMKNTKVLVCHGESDSFVPQADVDNFHQQMKDNNITYQFKSYADATHAFTNKASTATGEKFNLPISYNEVADKASWKDMKAFFKTYFPTKK
;
A
#
# COMPACT_ATOMS: atom_id res chain seq x y z
N MET A 1 4.57 -5.69 8.97
CA MET A 1 3.70 -6.00 7.82
C MET A 1 3.92 -4.96 6.75
N VAL A 2 3.97 -5.37 5.48
CA VAL A 2 3.98 -4.45 4.34
C VAL A 2 2.88 -4.88 3.37
N SER A 3 2.06 -3.93 2.92
CA SER A 3 1.04 -4.14 1.91
C SER A 3 1.41 -3.41 0.63
N PHE A 4 1.20 -4.05 -0.50
CA PHE A 4 1.21 -3.46 -1.83
C PHE A 4 -0.16 -3.76 -2.45
N HIS A 5 -0.79 -2.77 -3.10
CA HIS A 5 -2.06 -2.98 -3.82
C HIS A 5 -3.20 -3.45 -2.90
N GLY A 6 -3.14 -3.11 -1.61
CA GLY A 6 -4.15 -3.56 -0.67
C GLY A 6 -5.50 -2.93 -0.95
N GLY A 7 -6.53 -3.74 -1.23
CA GLY A 7 -7.91 -3.29 -1.12
C GLY A 7 -8.19 -2.91 0.34
N LEU A 8 -8.53 -1.65 0.60
CA LEU A 8 -8.79 -1.16 1.97
C LEU A 8 -10.24 -1.37 2.40
N SER A 9 -11.12 -1.73 1.47
CA SER A 9 -12.52 -2.01 1.75
C SER A 9 -12.66 -3.12 2.80
N GLY A 10 -13.47 -2.86 3.82
CA GLY A 10 -13.70 -3.81 4.92
C GLY A 10 -12.52 -4.01 5.87
N PHE A 11 -11.42 -3.25 5.72
CA PHE A 11 -10.33 -3.28 6.69
C PHE A 11 -10.85 -2.92 8.09
N GLN A 12 -10.47 -3.74 9.07
CA GLN A 12 -10.79 -3.53 10.48
C GLN A 12 -9.52 -3.57 11.32
N ALA A 13 -9.12 -2.41 11.84
CA ALA A 13 -8.03 -2.35 12.80
C ALA A 13 -8.44 -3.06 14.10
N SER A 14 -7.52 -3.83 14.67
CA SER A 14 -7.72 -4.55 15.91
C SER A 14 -6.67 -4.13 16.95
N PRO A 15 -7.01 -4.09 18.25
CA PRO A 15 -6.05 -3.89 19.33
C PRO A 15 -4.85 -4.87 19.28
N ALA A 16 -5.04 -6.06 18.69
CA ALA A 16 -3.95 -7.03 18.48
C ALA A 16 -2.82 -6.49 17.59
N MET A 17 -3.08 -5.45 16.79
CA MET A 17 -2.10 -4.83 15.90
C MET A 17 -1.21 -3.79 16.60
N LYS A 18 -1.42 -3.49 17.88
CA LYS A 18 -0.69 -2.41 18.59
C LYS A 18 0.84 -2.53 18.50
N ASN A 19 1.36 -3.76 18.47
CA ASN A 19 2.80 -4.03 18.35
C ASN A 19 3.26 -4.26 16.90
N THR A 20 2.35 -4.26 15.94
CA THR A 20 2.65 -4.47 14.53
C THR A 20 3.04 -3.14 13.89
N LYS A 21 4.23 -3.08 13.29
CA LYS A 21 4.60 -1.99 12.40
C LYS A 21 4.00 -2.26 11.02
N VAL A 22 3.25 -1.29 10.49
CA VAL A 22 2.57 -1.40 9.20
C VAL A 22 3.14 -0.39 8.20
N LEU A 23 3.44 -0.84 6.99
CA LEU A 23 3.65 0.01 5.82
C LEU A 23 2.60 -0.34 4.77
N VAL A 24 1.89 0.67 4.27
CA VAL A 24 1.00 0.55 3.12
C VAL A 24 1.61 1.30 1.94
N CYS A 25 1.82 0.58 0.84
CA CYS A 25 2.26 1.12 -0.44
C CYS A 25 1.06 1.18 -1.40
N HIS A 26 0.47 2.37 -1.53
CA HIS A 26 -0.79 2.61 -2.22
C HIS A 26 -0.58 3.44 -3.49
N GLY A 27 -1.24 3.06 -4.58
CA GLY A 27 -1.25 3.87 -5.80
C GLY A 27 -2.31 4.97 -5.67
N GLU A 28 -1.93 6.23 -5.86
CA GLU A 28 -2.82 7.39 -5.69
C GLU A 28 -3.98 7.39 -6.70
N SER A 29 -3.78 6.77 -7.87
CA SER A 29 -4.76 6.67 -8.94
C SER A 29 -5.47 5.31 -8.96
N ASP A 30 -5.44 4.58 -7.84
CA ASP A 30 -6.12 3.29 -7.70
C ASP A 30 -7.65 3.47 -7.59
N SER A 31 -8.34 3.30 -8.71
CA SER A 31 -9.80 3.40 -8.76
C SER A 31 -10.54 2.26 -8.06
N PHE A 32 -9.85 1.19 -7.64
CA PHE A 32 -10.47 0.10 -6.88
C PHE A 32 -10.54 0.38 -5.39
N VAL A 33 -9.87 1.43 -4.91
CA VAL A 33 -9.87 1.83 -3.50
C VAL A 33 -10.41 3.26 -3.39
N PRO A 34 -11.70 3.43 -3.08
CA PRO A 34 -12.28 4.75 -2.88
C PRO A 34 -11.58 5.53 -1.75
N GLN A 35 -11.52 6.85 -1.88
CA GLN A 35 -10.93 7.73 -0.84
C GLN A 35 -11.56 7.51 0.55
N ALA A 36 -12.86 7.20 0.60
CA ALA A 36 -13.54 6.89 1.86
C ALA A 36 -12.92 5.67 2.59
N ASP A 37 -12.44 4.66 1.86
CA ASP A 37 -11.78 3.50 2.47
C ASP A 37 -10.36 3.86 2.97
N VAL A 38 -9.66 4.75 2.26
CA VAL A 38 -8.37 5.32 2.71
C VAL A 38 -8.55 6.12 4.00
N ASP A 39 -9.54 7.01 4.03
CA ASP A 39 -9.86 7.84 5.20
C ASP A 39 -10.27 6.97 6.39
N ASN A 40 -11.11 5.96 6.15
CA ASN A 40 -11.51 4.99 7.16
C ASN A 40 -10.31 4.19 7.69
N PHE A 41 -9.38 3.76 6.83
CA PHE A 41 -8.14 3.13 7.26
C PHE A 41 -7.35 4.05 8.21
N HIS A 42 -7.13 5.31 7.82
CA HIS A 42 -6.40 6.28 8.65
C HIS A 42 -7.07 6.50 10.01
N GLN A 43 -8.39 6.66 10.01
CA GLN A 43 -9.20 6.86 11.22
C GLN A 43 -9.08 5.64 12.16
N GLN A 44 -9.23 4.44 11.64
CA GLN A 44 -9.12 3.22 12.44
C GLN A 44 -7.72 3.00 13.03
N MET A 45 -6.67 3.30 12.27
CA MET A 45 -5.29 3.20 12.77
C MET A 45 -5.02 4.23 13.88
N LYS A 46 -5.59 5.43 13.76
CA LYS A 46 -5.56 6.47 14.79
C LYS A 46 -6.32 6.04 16.05
N ASP A 47 -7.56 5.59 15.93
CA ASP A 47 -8.41 5.22 17.06
C ASP A 47 -7.84 4.06 17.88
N ASN A 48 -7.14 3.14 17.21
CA ASN A 48 -6.47 2.00 17.85
C ASN A 48 -5.02 2.29 18.26
N ASN A 49 -4.53 3.52 18.09
CA ASN A 49 -3.15 3.93 18.39
C ASN A 49 -2.08 3.03 17.73
N ILE A 50 -2.32 2.60 16.49
CA ILE A 50 -1.40 1.73 15.75
C ILE A 50 -0.39 2.59 15.00
N THR A 51 0.91 2.27 15.13
CA THR A 51 1.95 2.94 14.35
C THR A 51 1.99 2.41 12.91
N TYR A 52 1.83 3.29 11.93
CA TYR A 52 1.93 2.94 10.52
C TYR A 52 2.58 4.01 9.67
N GLN A 53 2.99 3.62 8.47
CA GLN A 53 3.35 4.49 7.37
C GLN A 53 2.40 4.20 6.21
N PHE A 54 1.82 5.24 5.63
CA PHE A 54 1.03 5.15 4.42
C PHE A 54 1.74 5.97 3.34
N LYS A 55 2.13 5.30 2.25
CA LYS A 55 2.83 5.88 1.13
C LYS A 55 1.90 5.87 -0.07
N SER A 56 1.53 7.06 -0.52
CA SER A 56 0.80 7.26 -1.77
C SER A 56 1.80 7.55 -2.89
N TYR A 57 1.69 6.84 -4.01
CA TYR A 57 2.52 7.06 -5.20
C TYR A 57 1.66 7.67 -6.30
N ALA A 58 2.03 8.89 -6.74
CA ALA A 58 1.33 9.61 -7.79
C ALA A 58 1.27 8.82 -9.10
N ASP A 59 0.16 8.96 -9.81
CA ASP A 59 -0.13 8.34 -11.12
C ASP A 59 -0.09 6.79 -11.12
N ALA A 60 -0.01 6.15 -9.95
CA ALA A 60 0.04 4.70 -9.84
C ALA A 60 -1.37 4.13 -9.62
N THR A 61 -1.73 3.14 -10.43
CA THR A 61 -3.00 2.38 -10.32
C THR A 61 -2.81 1.13 -9.47
N HIS A 62 -3.85 0.34 -9.22
CA HIS A 62 -3.80 -0.79 -8.28
C HIS A 62 -2.58 -1.72 -8.46
N ALA A 63 -2.31 -2.18 -9.69
CA ALA A 63 -1.29 -3.20 -9.97
C ALA A 63 0.09 -2.59 -10.37
N PHE A 64 0.43 -1.42 -9.84
CA PHE A 64 1.55 -0.59 -10.31
C PHE A 64 2.94 -1.26 -10.31
N THR A 65 3.17 -2.33 -9.54
CA THR A 65 4.46 -3.07 -9.53
C THR A 65 4.53 -4.16 -10.61
N ASN A 66 3.39 -4.56 -11.18
CA ASN A 66 3.34 -5.65 -12.14
C ASN A 66 3.58 -5.13 -13.56
N LYS A 67 4.73 -5.47 -14.15
CA LYS A 67 5.11 -5.06 -15.51
C LYS A 67 4.13 -5.51 -16.60
N ALA A 68 3.36 -6.57 -16.37
CA ALA A 68 2.36 -7.06 -17.31
C ALA A 68 0.98 -6.39 -17.14
N SER A 69 0.81 -5.53 -16.13
CA SER A 69 -0.49 -4.93 -15.81
C SER A 69 -0.98 -3.99 -16.91
N THR A 70 -0.11 -3.25 -17.60
CA THR A 70 -0.52 -2.39 -18.73
C THR A 70 -1.16 -3.21 -19.83
N ALA A 71 -0.49 -4.26 -20.33
CA ALA A 71 -1.03 -5.12 -21.38
C ALA A 71 -2.31 -5.85 -20.94
N THR A 72 -2.39 -6.24 -19.66
CA THR A 72 -3.60 -6.88 -19.08
C THR A 72 -4.75 -5.88 -18.99
N GLY A 73 -4.46 -4.65 -18.56
CA GLY A 73 -5.41 -3.55 -18.44
C GLY A 73 -6.04 -3.21 -19.78
N GLU A 74 -5.23 -3.07 -20.82
CA GLU A 74 -5.68 -2.85 -22.19
C GLU A 74 -6.52 -4.02 -22.72
N LYS A 75 -6.05 -5.26 -22.51
CA LYS A 75 -6.73 -6.47 -23.03
C LYS A 75 -8.13 -6.68 -22.44
N PHE A 76 -8.29 -6.40 -21.15
CA PHE A 76 -9.53 -6.68 -20.41
C PHE A 76 -10.29 -5.42 -20.00
N ASN A 77 -9.87 -4.25 -20.49
CA ASN A 77 -10.44 -2.95 -20.13
C ASN A 77 -10.50 -2.71 -18.61
N LEU A 78 -9.38 -3.00 -17.92
CA LEU A 78 -9.23 -2.78 -16.49
C LEU A 78 -8.39 -1.52 -16.23
N PRO A 79 -8.73 -0.70 -15.20
CA PRO A 79 -8.00 0.51 -14.84
C PRO A 79 -6.69 0.20 -14.08
N ILE A 80 -5.81 -0.58 -14.70
CA ILE A 80 -4.50 -0.96 -14.15
C ILE A 80 -3.39 -0.73 -15.17
N SER A 81 -2.22 -0.34 -14.69
CA SER A 81 -1.05 -0.04 -15.50
C SER A 81 0.23 -0.14 -14.66
N TYR A 82 1.33 -0.52 -15.31
CA TYR A 82 2.63 -0.55 -14.65
C TYR A 82 3.13 0.88 -14.47
N ASN A 83 3.67 1.18 -13.29
CA ASN A 83 4.32 2.45 -13.00
C ASN A 83 5.71 2.18 -12.41
N GLU A 84 6.74 2.33 -13.23
CA GLU A 84 8.13 2.03 -12.86
C GLU A 84 8.64 2.88 -11.69
N VAL A 85 8.22 4.15 -11.62
CA VAL A 85 8.62 5.07 -10.55
C VAL A 85 8.05 4.59 -9.22
N ALA A 86 6.75 4.28 -9.18
CA ALA A 86 6.06 3.77 -8.00
C ALA A 86 6.58 2.38 -7.58
N ASP A 87 6.84 1.49 -8.54
CA ASP A 87 7.45 0.17 -8.31
C ASP A 87 8.80 0.30 -7.58
N LYS A 88 9.73 1.07 -8.15
CA LYS A 88 11.06 1.28 -7.55
C LYS A 88 10.99 1.99 -6.20
N ALA A 89 10.14 3.01 -6.08
CA ALA A 89 9.99 3.79 -4.84
C ALA A 89 9.41 2.93 -3.71
N SER A 90 8.34 2.19 -3.98
CA SER A 90 7.70 1.31 -3.00
C SER A 90 8.61 0.18 -2.53
N TRP A 91 9.42 -0.39 -3.42
CA TRP A 91 10.42 -1.39 -3.03
C TRP A 91 11.53 -0.78 -2.15
N LYS A 92 11.94 0.46 -2.43
CA LYS A 92 12.92 1.19 -1.60
C LYS A 92 12.34 1.46 -0.21
N ASP A 93 11.10 1.93 -0.12
CA ASP A 93 10.42 2.22 1.14
C ASP A 93 10.21 0.96 1.97
N MET A 94 9.85 -0.17 1.35
CA MET A 94 9.78 -1.47 2.02
C MET A 94 11.12 -1.87 2.65
N LYS A 95 12.22 -1.78 1.89
CA LYS A 95 13.56 -2.12 2.40
C LYS A 95 13.98 -1.20 3.54
N ALA A 96 13.71 0.11 3.42
CA ALA A 96 13.99 1.08 4.47
C ALA A 96 13.19 0.76 5.74
N PHE A 97 11.90 0.47 5.58
CA PHE A 97 11.01 0.07 6.67
C PHE A 97 11.50 -1.18 7.39
N PHE A 98 11.90 -2.22 6.65
CA PHE A 98 12.46 -3.43 7.25
C PHE A 98 13.78 -3.17 7.97
N LYS A 99 14.67 -2.35 7.41
CA LYS A 99 15.91 -1.96 8.07
C LYS A 99 15.66 -1.25 9.41
N THR A 100 14.62 -0.41 9.48
CA THR A 100 14.26 0.34 10.70
C THR A 100 13.66 -0.56 11.77
N TYR A 101 12.71 -1.43 11.41
CA TYR A 101 11.90 -2.16 12.40
C TYR A 101 12.29 -3.63 12.60
N PHE A 102 13.09 -4.20 11.69
CA PHE A 102 13.56 -5.59 11.76
C PHE A 102 15.07 -5.67 11.48
N PRO A 103 15.91 -4.97 12.26
CA PRO A 103 17.36 -5.05 12.09
C PRO A 103 17.82 -6.49 12.35
N THR A 104 18.62 -7.05 11.46
CA THR A 104 19.33 -8.30 11.72
C THR A 104 20.24 -8.06 12.91
N LYS A 105 20.00 -8.76 14.03
CA LYS A 105 21.00 -8.85 15.10
C LYS A 105 22.24 -9.49 14.48
N LYS A 106 23.37 -8.78 14.55
CA LYS A 106 24.68 -9.39 14.32
C LYS A 106 25.03 -10.30 15.49
#